data_AF-A0A2N2P1R2-F1
#
_entry.id   AF-A0A2N2P1R2-F1
#
_cell.length_a   1.000
_cell.length_b   1.000
_cell.length_c   1.000
_cell.angle_alpha   90.00
_cell.angle_beta   90.00
_cell.angle_gamma   90.00
#
_symmetry.space_group_name_H-M   'P 1'
#
loop_
_entity.id
_entity.type
_entity.pdbx_description
1 polymer ?
#
loop_
_entity_poly.entity_id
_entity_poly.type
_entity_poly.pdbx_seq_one_letter_code
_entity_poly.pdbx_strand_id
1 'polypeptide(L)'
;MAFFCPECRTCHLGITASISLPSDSRSDDIVLQLVKCEICAFQAVAIYEESRRGALNSESSDHAGYYVSEDTWKNLHHQITTCPQPDKTSCQCAAHTSLGNQNQQGRWVGLNAIETQNIFPMEYISG
;
A
#
# COMPACT_ATOMS: atom_id res chain seq x y z
N MET A 1 8.51 -9.57 -7.56
CA MET A 1 9.40 -9.45 -6.38
C MET A 1 8.75 -10.19 -5.24
N ALA A 2 9.54 -10.82 -4.38
CA ALA A 2 9.05 -11.52 -3.20
C ALA A 2 9.64 -10.88 -1.94
N PHE A 3 8.80 -10.71 -0.93
CA PHE A 3 9.14 -10.12 0.36
C PHE A 3 9.16 -11.20 1.45
N PHE A 4 9.75 -10.89 2.59
CA PHE A 4 9.68 -11.74 3.77
C PHE A 4 8.27 -11.72 4.37
N CYS A 5 7.71 -12.91 4.59
CA CYS A 5 6.50 -13.07 5.38
C CYS A 5 6.83 -13.00 6.88
N PRO A 6 6.22 -12.11 7.67
CA PRO A 6 6.50 -12.02 9.11
C PRO A 6 6.04 -13.25 9.90
N GLU A 7 5.04 -13.99 9.40
CA GLU A 7 4.50 -15.17 10.09
C GLU A 7 5.35 -16.42 9.88
N CYS A 8 5.63 -16.80 8.62
CA CYS A 8 6.37 -18.02 8.31
C CYS A 8 7.86 -17.80 8.03
N ARG A 9 8.33 -16.54 8.00
CA ARG A 9 9.72 -16.14 7.78
C ARG A 9 10.34 -16.66 6.48
N THR A 10 9.52 -16.86 5.45
CA THR A 10 9.97 -17.25 4.11
C THR A 10 9.74 -16.12 3.11
N CYS A 11 10.50 -16.13 2.00
CA CYS A 11 10.43 -15.14 0.92
C CYS A 11 9.34 -15.45 -0.10
N HIS A 12 8.11 -15.50 0.38
CA HIS A 12 6.92 -15.82 -0.43
C HIS A 12 5.78 -14.84 -0.19
N LEU A 13 6.04 -13.67 0.39
CA LEU A 13 5.06 -12.60 0.48
C LEU A 13 5.05 -11.84 -0.85
N GLY A 14 3.96 -11.93 -1.60
CA GLY A 14 3.80 -11.31 -2.91
C GLY A 14 2.73 -10.22 -2.88
N ILE A 15 2.86 -9.23 -3.78
CA ILE A 15 1.82 -8.22 -4.02
C ILE A 15 0.76 -8.82 -4.95
N THR A 16 -0.48 -8.93 -4.49
CA THR A 16 -1.59 -9.51 -5.25
C THR A 16 -2.43 -8.46 -5.98
N ALA A 17 -2.48 -7.24 -5.44
CA ALA A 17 -3.17 -6.11 -6.04
C ALA A 17 -2.49 -4.81 -5.61
N SER A 18 -2.58 -3.77 -6.42
CA SER A 18 -2.05 -2.45 -6.06
C SER A 18 -2.88 -1.34 -6.71
N ILE A 19 -2.87 -0.16 -6.12
CA ILE A 19 -3.49 1.05 -6.67
C ILE A 19 -2.59 2.25 -6.37
N SER A 20 -2.33 3.07 -7.38
CA SER A 20 -1.57 4.32 -7.28
C SER A 20 -2.53 5.44 -6.91
N LEU A 21 -2.28 6.09 -5.78
CA LEU A 21 -3.14 7.13 -5.24
C LEU A 21 -2.60 8.52 -5.62
N PRO A 22 -3.45 9.55 -5.64
CA PRO A 22 -2.99 10.92 -5.85
C PRO A 22 -1.93 11.32 -4.83
N SER A 23 -0.90 12.04 -5.29
CA SER A 23 0.13 12.65 -4.44
C SER A 23 -0.49 13.46 -3.30
N ASP A 24 0.16 13.50 -2.16
CA ASP A 24 -0.26 14.31 -1.02
C ASP A 24 0.75 15.44 -0.73
N SER A 25 0.56 16.16 0.38
CA SER A 25 1.48 17.23 0.78
C SER A 25 2.91 16.76 1.13
N ARG A 26 3.14 15.48 1.37
CA ARG A 26 4.41 14.87 1.83
C ARG A 26 5.04 13.94 0.79
N SER A 27 4.22 13.19 0.08
CA SER A 27 4.61 12.09 -0.80
C SER A 27 4.18 12.41 -2.23
N ASP A 28 5.12 12.31 -3.16
CA ASP A 28 4.87 12.53 -4.58
C ASP A 28 4.22 11.29 -5.21
N ASP A 29 4.60 10.11 -4.74
CA ASP A 29 3.98 8.84 -5.11
C ASP A 29 3.49 8.11 -3.86
N ILE A 30 2.23 7.64 -3.89
CA ILE A 30 1.63 6.80 -2.85
C ILE A 30 1.02 5.59 -3.54
N VAL A 31 1.44 4.38 -3.17
CA VAL A 31 0.92 3.13 -3.71
C VAL A 31 0.41 2.26 -2.58
N LEU A 32 -0.89 1.99 -2.59
CA LEU A 32 -1.50 1.02 -1.70
C LEU A 32 -1.43 -0.36 -2.34
N GLN A 33 -0.89 -1.33 -1.61
CA GLN A 33 -0.65 -2.68 -2.07
C GLN A 33 -1.33 -3.68 -1.15
N LEU A 34 -1.84 -4.77 -1.72
CA LEU A 34 -2.29 -5.93 -0.96
C LEU A 34 -1.25 -7.02 -1.10
N VAL A 35 -0.86 -7.58 0.03
CA VAL A 35 0.15 -8.63 0.08
C VAL A 35 -0.43 -9.90 0.67
N LYS A 36 0.01 -11.04 0.14
CA LYS A 36 -0.38 -12.36 0.60
C LYS A 36 0.81 -13.31 0.51
N CYS A 37 0.98 -14.15 1.54
CA CYS A 37 1.97 -15.21 1.53
C CYS A 37 1.48 -16.39 0.69
N GLU A 38 2.33 -16.94 -0.17
CA GLU A 38 2.00 -18.13 -0.97
C GLU A 38 2.11 -19.44 -0.17
N ILE A 39 2.78 -19.41 0.99
CA ILE A 39 3.08 -20.60 1.81
C ILE A 39 2.14 -20.73 3.01
N CYS A 40 1.76 -19.62 3.63
CA CYS A 40 0.86 -19.61 4.79
C CYS A 40 -0.35 -18.71 4.54
N ALA A 41 -1.29 -18.68 5.49
CA ALA A 41 -2.52 -17.90 5.36
C ALA A 41 -2.33 -16.37 5.59
N PHE A 42 -1.09 -15.91 5.77
CA PHE A 42 -0.82 -14.50 6.07
C PHE A 42 -1.21 -13.59 4.90
N GLN A 43 -1.86 -12.48 5.24
CA GLN A 43 -2.22 -11.42 4.31
C GLN A 43 -2.22 -10.08 5.05
N ALA A 44 -1.88 -9.02 4.33
CA ALA A 44 -1.75 -7.69 4.88
C ALA A 44 -1.94 -6.63 3.79
N VAL A 45 -1.92 -5.37 4.22
CA VAL A 45 -1.82 -4.21 3.35
C VAL A 45 -0.39 -3.69 3.43
N ALA A 46 0.18 -3.21 2.33
CA ALA A 46 1.43 -2.49 2.32
C ALA A 46 1.25 -1.12 1.66
N ILE A 47 2.03 -0.14 2.09
CA ILE A 47 2.02 1.20 1.54
C ILE A 47 3.45 1.54 1.17
N TYR A 48 3.62 1.89 -0.10
CA TYR A 48 4.84 2.48 -0.62
C TYR A 48 4.63 3.99 -0.78
N GLU A 49 5.49 4.78 -0.17
CA GLU A 49 5.50 6.24 -0.31
C GLU A 49 6.87 6.69 -0.80
N GLU A 50 6.90 7.58 -1.79
CA GLU A 50 8.13 8.20 -2.27
C GLU A 50 8.00 9.72 -2.19
N SER A 51 9.02 10.36 -1.61
CA SER A 51 9.14 11.81 -1.56
C SER A 51 10.43 12.25 -2.25
N ARG A 52 10.30 13.11 -3.26
CA ARG A 52 11.42 13.73 -3.98
C ARG A 52 11.61 15.20 -3.58
N ARG A 53 10.93 15.64 -2.51
CA ARG A 53 10.92 17.05 -2.06
C ARG A 53 12.09 17.33 -1.11
N GLY A 54 13.21 17.81 -1.64
CA GLY A 54 14.34 18.29 -0.84
C GLY A 54 15.56 18.70 -1.66
N ALA A 55 16.70 18.91 -1.00
CA ALA A 55 17.97 19.17 -1.68
C ALA A 55 18.36 17.97 -2.55
N LEU A 56 19.20 18.18 -3.58
CA LEU A 56 19.84 17.10 -4.35
C LEU A 56 20.33 16.03 -3.36
N ASN A 57 19.76 14.81 -3.42
CA ASN A 57 19.97 13.65 -2.53
C ASN A 57 19.01 13.47 -1.33
N SER A 58 17.86 14.16 -1.29
CA SER A 58 16.86 13.98 -0.23
C SER A 58 15.71 13.04 -0.64
N GLU A 59 15.93 12.17 -1.63
CA GLU A 59 14.94 11.16 -2.01
C GLU A 59 14.80 10.16 -0.86
N SER A 60 13.57 9.99 -0.38
CA SER A 60 13.22 8.98 0.61
C SER A 60 12.05 8.16 0.11
N SER A 61 12.18 6.84 0.20
CA SER A 61 11.07 5.92 0.06
C SER A 61 10.82 5.19 1.37
N ASP A 62 9.54 5.02 1.70
CA ASP A 62 9.08 4.17 2.81
C ASP A 62 8.23 3.04 2.24
N HIS A 63 8.40 1.83 2.77
CA HIS A 63 7.62 0.67 2.39
C HIS A 63 7.24 -0.13 3.64
N ALA A 64 6.03 0.13 4.12
CA ALA A 64 5.54 -0.41 5.37
C ALA A 64 4.32 -1.31 5.15
N GLY A 65 4.32 -2.47 5.82
CA GLY A 65 3.20 -3.39 5.90
C GLY A 65 2.37 -3.16 7.16
N TYR A 66 1.06 -3.36 7.06
CA TYR A 66 0.08 -3.19 8.12
C TYR A 66 -0.80 -4.43 8.22
N TYR A 67 -0.88 -4.97 9.44
CA TYR A 67 -1.79 -6.07 9.75
C TYR A 67 -3.23 -5.57 9.68
N VAL A 68 -4.07 -6.30 8.94
CA VAL A 68 -5.50 -6.05 8.78
C VAL A 68 -6.30 -7.33 8.97
N SER A 69 -7.58 -7.20 9.29
CA SER A 69 -8.49 -8.34 9.30
C SER A 69 -8.69 -8.92 7.90
N GLU A 70 -9.13 -10.18 7.82
CA GLU A 70 -9.44 -10.84 6.54
C GLU A 70 -10.56 -10.12 5.78
N ASP A 71 -11.58 -9.64 6.48
CA ASP A 71 -12.68 -8.90 5.85
C ASP A 71 -12.21 -7.58 5.27
N THR A 72 -11.39 -6.83 6.01
CA THR A 72 -10.76 -5.59 5.51
C THR A 72 -9.91 -5.87 4.28
N TRP A 73 -9.09 -6.93 4.31
CA TRP A 73 -8.26 -7.32 3.17
C TRP A 73 -9.11 -7.65 1.93
N LYS A 74 -10.16 -8.48 2.09
CA LYS A 74 -11.08 -8.85 0.99
C LYS A 74 -11.81 -7.64 0.42
N ASN A 75 -12.27 -6.74 1.27
CA ASN A 75 -12.95 -5.50 0.86
C ASN A 75 -12.01 -4.62 0.03
N LEU A 76 -10.78 -4.40 0.49
CA LEU A 76 -9.78 -3.65 -0.26
C LEU A 76 -9.43 -4.35 -1.58
N HIS A 77 -9.32 -5.68 -1.58
CA HIS A 77 -9.03 -6.45 -2.78
C HIS A 77 -10.11 -6.25 -3.84
N HIS A 78 -11.38 -6.33 -3.43
CA HIS A 78 -12.50 -6.04 -4.31
C HIS A 78 -12.47 -4.60 -4.84
N GLN A 79 -12.25 -3.61 -3.97
CA GLN A 79 -12.17 -2.20 -4.39
C GLN A 79 -11.04 -1.97 -5.40
N ILE A 80 -9.84 -2.46 -5.14
CA ILE A 80 -8.69 -2.25 -6.03
C ILE A 80 -8.90 -2.96 -7.37
N THR A 81 -9.38 -4.20 -7.37
CA THR A 81 -9.53 -5.00 -8.61
C THR A 81 -10.70 -4.57 -9.50
N THR A 82 -11.63 -3.77 -8.98
CA THR A 82 -12.70 -3.15 -9.79
C THR A 82 -12.25 -1.87 -10.50
N CYS A 83 -11.06 -1.36 -10.18
CA CYS A 83 -10.50 -0.20 -10.87
C CYS A 83 -10.04 -0.58 -12.29
N PRO A 84 -10.47 0.13 -13.36
CA PRO A 84 -10.06 -0.19 -14.72
C PRO A 84 -8.60 0.18 -15.01
N GLN A 85 -8.03 1.11 -14.25
CA GLN A 85 -6.68 1.65 -14.46
C GLN A 85 -6.00 1.91 -13.10
N PRO A 86 -5.65 0.88 -12.33
CA PRO A 86 -5.14 1.02 -10.96
C PRO A 86 -3.79 1.74 -10.87
N ASP A 87 -3.04 1.83 -11.96
CA ASP A 87 -1.76 2.55 -12.06
C ASP A 87 -1.93 4.04 -12.44
N LYS A 88 -3.16 4.49 -12.73
CA LYS A 88 -3.44 5.87 -13.14
C LYS A 88 -4.05 6.66 -12.00
N THR A 89 -3.24 7.48 -11.35
CA THR A 89 -3.67 8.41 -10.29
C THR A 89 -4.74 9.41 -10.76
N SER A 90 -4.84 9.66 -12.08
CA SER A 90 -5.88 10.50 -12.69
C SER A 90 -7.23 9.80 -12.88
N CYS A 91 -7.34 8.50 -12.56
CA CYS A 91 -8.57 7.74 -12.69
C CYS A 91 -9.60 8.20 -11.66
N GLN A 92 -10.82 8.51 -12.10
CA GLN A 92 -11.91 9.01 -11.24
C GLN A 92 -12.87 7.91 -10.77
N CYS A 93 -12.42 6.65 -10.74
CA CYS A 93 -13.27 5.54 -10.30
C CYS A 93 -13.58 5.61 -8.80
N ALA A 94 -14.56 4.82 -8.35
CA ALA A 94 -14.94 4.75 -6.94
C ALA A 94 -13.77 4.37 -6.04
N ALA A 95 -12.91 3.44 -6.46
CA ALA A 95 -11.76 2.99 -5.68
C ALA A 95 -10.73 4.11 -5.44
N HIS A 96 -10.36 4.87 -6.47
CA HIS A 96 -9.46 6.03 -6.30
C HIS A 96 -10.10 7.11 -5.44
N THR A 97 -11.40 7.34 -5.59
CA THR A 97 -12.13 8.34 -4.80
C THR A 97 -12.20 7.95 -3.32
N SER A 98 -12.48 6.68 -3.01
CA SER A 98 -12.59 6.20 -1.63
C SER A 98 -11.23 6.03 -0.96
N LEU A 99 -10.27 5.40 -1.65
CA LEU A 99 -8.95 5.08 -1.11
C LEU A 99 -7.99 6.26 -1.15
N GLY A 100 -8.14 7.17 -2.11
CA GLY A 100 -7.29 8.36 -2.28
C GLY A 100 -7.73 9.57 -1.45
N ASN A 101 -8.63 9.39 -0.48
CA ASN A 101 -9.17 10.51 0.28
C ASN A 101 -8.09 11.23 1.10
N GLN A 102 -8.15 12.56 1.09
CA GLN A 102 -7.21 13.43 1.78
C GLN A 102 -7.95 14.30 2.80
N ASN A 103 -7.26 14.67 3.88
CA ASN A 103 -7.81 15.61 4.86
C ASN A 103 -7.72 17.07 4.36
N GLN A 104 -8.18 18.02 5.17
CA GLN A 104 -8.15 19.46 4.83
C GLN A 104 -6.75 20.03 4.59
N GLN A 105 -5.69 19.33 5.00
CA GLN A 105 -4.30 19.72 4.77
C GLN A 105 -3.72 19.09 3.49
N GLY A 106 -4.52 18.37 2.71
CA GLY A 106 -4.06 17.63 1.53
C GLY A 106 -3.15 16.46 1.91
N ARG A 107 -3.33 15.88 3.11
CA ARG A 107 -2.62 14.65 3.51
C ARG A 107 -3.49 13.45 3.27
N TRP A 108 -2.91 12.40 2.72
CA TRP A 108 -3.59 11.13 2.59
C TRP A 108 -3.90 10.54 3.97
N VAL A 109 -5.13 10.06 4.14
CA VAL A 109 -5.64 9.52 5.42
C VAL A 109 -6.28 8.14 5.25
N GLY A 110 -5.98 7.42 4.16
CA GLY A 110 -6.61 6.13 3.88
C GLY A 110 -6.42 5.11 5.00
N LEU A 111 -5.28 5.14 5.70
CA LEU A 111 -5.06 4.30 6.89
C LEU A 111 -6.00 4.59 8.06
N ASN A 112 -6.49 5.82 8.24
CA ASN A 112 -7.41 6.13 9.34
C ASN A 112 -8.78 5.44 9.16
N ALA A 113 -9.13 5.12 7.92
CA ALA A 113 -10.36 4.40 7.58
C ALA A 113 -10.17 2.86 7.55
N ILE A 114 -8.93 2.39 7.66
CA ILE A 114 -8.56 0.98 7.67
C ILE A 114 -8.19 0.62 9.10
N GLU A 115 -8.94 -0.30 9.73
CA GLU A 115 -8.56 -0.82 11.04
C GLU A 115 -7.25 -1.60 10.91
N THR A 116 -6.15 -0.96 11.31
CA THR A 116 -4.81 -1.54 11.32
C THR A 116 -4.39 -1.83 12.76
N GLN A 117 -3.64 -2.92 12.96
CA GLN A 117 -3.19 -3.33 14.29
C GLN A 117 -1.73 -2.96 14.52
N ASN A 118 -0.83 -3.63 13.80
CA ASN A 118 0.62 -3.49 13.91
C ASN A 118 1.23 -3.12 12.56
N ILE A 119 2.46 -2.62 12.60
CA ILE A 119 3.30 -2.30 11.44
C ILE A 119 4.45 -3.30 11.34
N PHE A 120 4.87 -3.63 10.12
CA PHE A 120 6.07 -4.42 9.84
C PHE A 120 6.80 -3.87 8.60
N PRO A 121 8.14 -3.94 8.54
CA PRO A 121 8.87 -3.50 7.36
C PRO A 121 8.65 -4.46 6.17
N MET A 122 8.51 -3.91 4.97
CA MET A 122 8.46 -4.70 3.74
C MET A 122 9.87 -5.03 3.26
N GLU A 123 10.48 -6.06 3.84
CA GLU A 123 11.84 -6.49 3.53
C GLU A 123 11.90 -7.34 2.25
N TYR A 124 12.79 -6.97 1.31
CA TYR A 124 13.08 -7.75 0.11
C TYR A 124 14.50 -8.30 0.14
N ILE A 125 14.73 -9.46 -0.47
CA ILE A 125 16.08 -9.95 -0.73
C ILE A 125 16.55 -9.36 -2.06
N SER A 126 17.50 -8.44 -2.02
CA SER A 126 18.36 -8.17 -3.18
C SER A 126 19.31 -9.35 -3.36
N GLY A 127 19.01 -10.20 -4.35
CA GLY A 127 19.91 -11.28 -4.78
C GLY A 127 21.13 -10.77 -5.51
#